data_AF-A0A7K7XVH3-F1
#
_entry.id   AF-A0A7K7XVH3-F1
#
_cell.length_a   1.000
_cell.length_b   1.000
_cell.length_c   1.000
_cell.angle_alpha   90.00
_cell.angle_beta   90.00
_cell.angle_gamma   90.00
#
_symmetry.space_group_name_H-M   'P 1'
#
loop_
_entity.id
_entity.type
_entity.pdbx_description
1 polymer ?
#
loop_
_entity_poly.entity_id
_entity_poly.type
_entity_poly.pdbx_seq_one_letter_code
_entity_poly.pdbx_strand_id
1 'polypeptide(L)'
;LQERDKLLRFRKQRKKMTRIPKKPVVETFYGYDEEASLESDGSSISYQTDRTDQTPCTPEDDLEEGMAKEETELRFRQLTMEYQALQRAYALLQEQVGGTLDAEREVKTREQLQAEIHRSQAQIEDLEKALAEQGQDMKWIEEKQALYRRNQELVEKIKQMEAEEARLKHDVQDAKDQNELLEFRILELEERERRSPAINFHHGPFTEGKSPLQVYCEAEGVTDIVVAELMKKLDILGDNANLTNEEQVVIIQARTVLTLAEKWLQQIEVTESALQQKMLDLENEKELFSKQKGYLDDELDFRKQSLDQAHKQILELEAMLYDALQQEAGAKISELLSEEEKEKLKSAVEQWKRQVMSELRERDAQILRERMELIQHAQQRIKELEERIEGQKRQIKELEEKFLFLFLFFSLAFILWS
;
A
#
# COMPACT_ATOMS: atom_id res chain seq x y z
N LEU A 1 15.89 20.74 9.00
CA LEU A 1 16.44 20.53 10.38
C LEU A 1 15.37 20.21 11.43
N GLN A 2 14.19 20.85 11.42
CA GLN A 2 13.13 20.62 12.43
C GLN A 2 12.44 19.25 12.39
N GLU A 3 12.43 18.54 11.26
CA GLU A 3 11.83 17.20 11.18
C GLU A 3 12.74 16.09 11.73
N ARG A 4 14.06 16.27 11.61
CA ARG A 4 15.07 15.32 12.12
C ARG A 4 15.07 15.23 13.65
N ASP A 5 14.74 16.34 14.31
CA ASP A 5 14.63 16.45 15.77
C ASP A 5 13.32 15.90 16.36
N LYS A 6 12.28 15.75 15.54
CA LYS A 6 11.01 15.12 15.97
C LYS A 6 11.13 13.59 16.02
N LEU A 7 11.86 12.99 15.08
CA LEU A 7 12.11 11.54 15.01
C LEU A 7 12.95 11.00 16.17
N LEU A 8 13.89 11.80 16.70
CA LEU A 8 14.75 11.40 17.83
C LEU A 8 14.01 11.34 19.17
N ARG A 9 12.89 12.06 19.31
CA ARG A 9 12.09 12.06 20.56
C ARG A 9 11.27 10.78 20.71
N PHE A 10 10.71 10.26 19.61
CA PHE A 10 9.99 8.98 19.62
C PHE A 10 10.90 7.77 19.89
N ARG A 11 12.20 7.86 19.54
CA ARG A 11 13.18 6.79 19.80
C ARG A 11 13.62 6.71 21.27
N LYS A 12 13.52 7.79 22.04
CA LYS A 12 13.92 7.81 23.47
C LYS A 12 12.83 7.32 24.43
N GLN A 13 11.56 7.32 24.03
CA GLN A 13 10.45 6.90 24.90
C GLN A 13 10.24 5.38 24.99
N ARG A 14 10.79 4.58 24.05
CA ARG A 14 10.59 3.12 24.01
C ARG A 14 11.59 2.29 24.83
N LYS A 15 12.49 2.91 25.61
CA LYS A 15 13.58 2.22 26.34
C LYS A 15 13.34 1.96 27.84
N LYS A 16 12.09 1.99 28.31
CA LYS A 16 11.75 1.57 29.68
C LYS A 16 10.49 0.71 29.67
N MET A 17 10.64 -0.58 29.35
CA MET A 17 9.73 -1.61 29.82
C MET A 17 10.53 -2.69 30.52
N THR A 18 10.07 -2.95 31.74
CA THR A 18 10.59 -3.77 32.82
C THR A 18 10.84 -5.21 32.42
N ARG A 19 12.00 -5.75 32.84
CA ARG A 19 12.28 -7.19 32.80
C ARG A 19 11.29 -7.91 33.72
N ILE A 20 10.53 -8.85 33.18
CA ILE A 20 9.68 -9.78 33.94
C ILE A 20 10.52 -11.05 34.24
N PRO A 21 10.52 -11.60 35.47
CA PRO A 21 11.30 -12.79 35.78
C PRO A 21 10.61 -14.06 35.26
N LYS A 22 11.40 -14.95 34.64
CA LYS A 22 10.98 -16.27 34.17
C LYS A 22 10.79 -17.23 35.36
N LYS A 23 9.63 -17.89 35.44
CA LYS A 23 9.47 -19.14 36.22
C LYS A 23 9.62 -20.34 35.26
N PRO A 24 10.23 -21.47 35.67
CA PRO A 24 10.31 -22.65 34.83
C PRO A 24 8.99 -23.43 34.90
N VAL A 25 8.44 -23.76 33.73
CA VAL A 25 7.32 -24.70 33.59
C VAL A 25 7.93 -26.08 33.37
N VAL A 26 7.51 -27.04 34.18
CA VAL A 26 7.87 -28.45 34.08
C VAL A 26 6.94 -29.10 33.06
N GLU A 27 7.51 -29.71 32.01
CA GLU A 27 6.81 -30.56 31.07
C GLU A 27 6.41 -31.87 31.75
N THR A 28 5.12 -32.24 31.69
CA THR A 28 4.69 -33.62 31.92
C THR A 28 4.19 -34.17 30.59
N PHE A 29 4.88 -35.21 30.16
CA PHE A 29 4.65 -36.01 28.97
C PHE A 29 3.64 -37.11 29.33
N TYR A 30 2.53 -37.23 28.60
CA TYR A 30 1.82 -38.50 28.48
C TYR A 30 1.13 -38.60 27.12
N GLY A 31 1.58 -39.58 26.34
CA GLY A 31 1.02 -39.99 25.06
C GLY A 31 -0.03 -41.09 25.22
N TYR A 32 -0.82 -41.24 24.17
CA TYR A 32 -1.79 -42.30 23.94
C TYR A 32 -1.13 -43.66 23.69
N ASP A 33 -1.78 -44.76 24.11
CA ASP A 33 -1.90 -45.95 23.28
C ASP A 33 -3.18 -46.75 23.62
N GLU A 34 -3.73 -47.40 22.62
CA GLU A 34 -5.04 -48.07 22.53
C GLU A 34 -5.04 -49.55 23.01
N GLU A 35 -6.27 -50.06 23.21
CA GLU A 35 -6.75 -51.45 23.08
C GLU A 35 -6.28 -52.59 24.01
N ALA A 36 -7.24 -53.09 24.81
CA ALA A 36 -7.63 -54.51 24.93
C ALA A 36 -8.85 -54.61 25.88
N SER A 37 -10.06 -54.90 25.37
CA SER A 37 -10.66 -56.24 25.30
C SER A 37 -11.60 -56.60 26.47
N LEU A 38 -12.91 -56.44 26.18
CA LEU A 38 -14.05 -57.36 26.35
C LEU A 38 -14.47 -57.97 27.72
N GLU A 39 -15.79 -58.22 27.74
CA GLU A 39 -16.62 -59.02 28.65
C GLU A 39 -17.16 -58.29 29.90
N SER A 40 -18.44 -58.37 30.30
CA SER A 40 -19.61 -59.11 29.82
C SER A 40 -20.81 -58.64 30.67
N ASP A 41 -22.00 -58.59 30.04
CA ASP A 41 -23.40 -58.68 30.52
C ASP A 41 -23.65 -58.81 32.04
N GLY A 42 -24.66 -58.25 32.69
CA GLY A 42 -26.03 -57.92 32.27
C GLY A 42 -27.01 -58.34 33.40
N SER A 43 -27.81 -57.39 33.89
CA SER A 43 -29.17 -57.52 34.46
C SER A 43 -29.49 -58.34 35.76
N SER A 44 -30.03 -57.60 36.75
CA SER A 44 -31.33 -57.70 37.47
C SER A 44 -31.95 -58.98 38.09
N ILE A 45 -32.56 -58.73 39.29
CA ILE A 45 -33.77 -59.35 39.91
C ILE A 45 -33.56 -60.73 40.60
N SER A 46 -34.27 -61.23 41.64
CA SER A 46 -35.27 -60.78 42.65
C SER A 46 -35.45 -61.94 43.68
N TYR A 47 -36.03 -61.64 44.86
CA TYR A 47 -36.66 -62.48 45.93
C TYR A 47 -36.67 -64.03 45.87
N GLN A 48 -36.44 -64.69 47.03
CA GLN A 48 -37.46 -65.42 47.83
C GLN A 48 -36.86 -66.28 48.97
N THR A 49 -37.65 -66.39 50.04
CA THR A 49 -37.59 -67.21 51.26
C THR A 49 -37.73 -68.72 51.02
N ASP A 50 -37.23 -69.57 51.94
CA ASP A 50 -38.00 -70.38 52.92
C ASP A 50 -37.25 -71.68 53.35
N ARG A 51 -37.25 -71.96 54.68
CA ARG A 51 -37.25 -73.28 55.42
C ARG A 51 -36.18 -74.37 55.13
N THR A 52 -35.74 -75.26 56.04
CA THR A 52 -36.31 -75.97 57.21
C THR A 52 -35.19 -76.69 58.03
N ASP A 53 -35.26 -76.73 59.37
CA ASP A 53 -35.40 -77.89 60.30
C ASP A 53 -34.15 -78.63 60.85
N GLN A 54 -34.00 -78.67 62.20
CA GLN A 54 -34.07 -79.87 63.08
C GLN A 54 -33.42 -79.66 64.49
N THR A 55 -34.25 -79.84 65.54
CA THR A 55 -34.00 -80.02 67.00
C THR A 55 -33.52 -81.48 67.31
N PRO A 56 -33.28 -82.00 68.56
CA PRO A 56 -33.29 -81.46 69.96
C PRO A 56 -32.24 -82.06 70.97
N CYS A 57 -32.27 -81.62 72.26
CA CYS A 57 -32.23 -82.48 73.48
C CYS A 57 -32.29 -81.67 74.83
N THR A 58 -33.48 -81.68 75.49
CA THR A 58 -33.87 -81.93 76.93
C THR A 58 -32.98 -81.55 78.15
N PRO A 59 -33.49 -81.49 79.41
CA PRO A 59 -34.86 -81.20 79.97
C PRO A 59 -34.90 -80.33 81.28
N GLU A 60 -36.12 -79.89 81.68
CA GLU A 60 -36.61 -79.53 83.05
C GLU A 60 -36.01 -78.25 83.74
N ASP A 61 -36.72 -77.34 84.45
CA ASP A 61 -37.95 -77.40 85.28
C ASP A 61 -38.66 -76.02 85.34
N ASP A 62 -39.98 -76.06 85.61
CA ASP A 62 -40.94 -74.95 85.79
C ASP A 62 -40.57 -73.95 86.90
N LEU A 63 -40.38 -72.64 86.59
CA LEU A 63 -40.59 -71.50 87.52
C LEU A 63 -40.57 -70.09 86.85
N GLU A 64 -40.87 -69.91 85.55
CA GLU A 64 -40.62 -68.62 84.84
C GLU A 64 -41.85 -67.99 84.13
N GLU A 65 -43.09 -68.32 84.53
CA GLU A 65 -44.30 -67.89 83.79
C GLU A 65 -44.90 -66.53 84.24
N GLY A 66 -44.39 -65.92 85.32
CA GLY A 66 -44.88 -64.63 85.84
C GLY A 66 -44.17 -63.39 85.26
N MET A 67 -42.85 -63.46 85.09
CA MET A 67 -42.02 -62.33 84.61
C MET A 67 -42.16 -62.10 83.09
N ALA A 68 -42.40 -63.16 82.32
CA ALA A 68 -42.57 -63.09 80.88
C ALA A 68 -43.84 -62.29 80.48
N LYS A 69 -44.91 -62.34 81.28
CA LYS A 69 -46.15 -61.60 81.01
C LYS A 69 -45.97 -60.08 81.18
N GLU A 70 -45.34 -59.63 82.26
CA GLU A 70 -45.05 -58.20 82.45
C GLU A 70 -44.08 -57.65 81.40
N GLU A 71 -43.07 -58.43 81.00
CA GLU A 71 -42.13 -58.04 79.96
C GLU A 71 -42.82 -57.89 78.59
N THR A 72 -43.74 -58.80 78.24
CA THR A 72 -44.50 -58.70 76.99
C THR A 72 -45.45 -57.50 76.96
N GLU A 73 -46.04 -57.12 78.10
CA GLU A 73 -46.92 -55.95 78.18
C GLU A 73 -46.12 -54.63 78.06
N LEU A 74 -44.91 -54.56 78.64
CA LEU A 74 -44.00 -53.43 78.47
C LEU A 74 -43.51 -53.30 77.02
N ARG A 75 -43.14 -54.42 76.36
CA ARG A 75 -42.78 -54.42 74.94
C ARG A 75 -43.93 -53.95 74.05
N PHE A 76 -45.17 -54.35 74.36
CA PHE A 76 -46.34 -53.91 73.61
C PHE A 76 -46.57 -52.40 73.76
N ARG A 77 -46.42 -51.84 74.97
CA ARG A 77 -46.49 -50.38 75.19
C ARG A 77 -45.39 -49.63 74.44
N GLN A 78 -44.15 -50.13 74.46
CA GLN A 78 -43.04 -49.55 73.70
C GLN A 78 -43.30 -49.58 72.19
N LEU A 79 -43.73 -50.73 71.65
CA LEU A 79 -44.03 -50.87 70.23
C LEU A 79 -45.15 -49.92 69.78
N THR A 80 -46.17 -49.73 70.62
CA THR A 80 -47.26 -48.79 70.34
C THR A 80 -46.76 -47.34 70.32
N MET A 81 -45.87 -46.97 71.25
CA MET A 81 -45.24 -45.66 71.25
C MET A 81 -44.36 -45.44 70.02
N GLU A 82 -43.55 -46.42 69.63
CA GLU A 82 -42.72 -46.35 68.42
C GLU A 82 -43.56 -46.28 67.15
N TYR A 83 -44.66 -47.03 67.07
CA TYR A 83 -45.60 -46.95 65.95
C TYR A 83 -46.21 -45.55 65.81
N GLN A 84 -46.62 -44.94 66.93
CA GLN A 84 -47.14 -43.57 66.92
C GLN A 84 -46.07 -42.52 66.62
N ALA A 85 -44.81 -42.74 67.03
CA ALA A 85 -43.69 -41.89 66.67
C ALA A 85 -43.37 -41.98 65.18
N LEU A 86 -43.44 -43.19 64.61
CA LEU A 86 -43.23 -43.45 63.19
C LEU A 86 -44.35 -42.83 62.35
N GLN A 87 -45.62 -42.96 62.76
CA GLN A 87 -46.74 -42.30 62.08
C GLN A 87 -46.57 -40.77 62.07
N ARG A 88 -46.13 -40.18 63.18
CA ARG A 88 -45.84 -38.74 63.25
C ARG A 88 -44.64 -38.34 62.38
N ALA A 89 -43.57 -39.13 62.38
CA ALA A 89 -42.41 -38.90 61.52
C ALA A 89 -42.78 -39.00 60.03
N TYR A 90 -43.64 -39.96 59.66
CA TYR A 90 -44.15 -40.12 58.31
C TYR A 90 -45.03 -38.94 57.89
N ALA A 91 -45.91 -38.46 58.78
CA ALA A 91 -46.72 -37.27 58.52
C ALA A 91 -45.86 -36.00 58.33
N LEU A 92 -44.83 -35.81 59.16
CA LEU A 92 -43.89 -34.70 59.03
C LEU A 92 -43.05 -34.81 57.75
N LEU A 93 -42.62 -36.00 57.35
CA LEU A 93 -41.96 -36.22 56.06
C LEU A 93 -42.90 -35.92 54.89
N GLN A 94 -44.16 -36.31 54.97
CA GLN A 94 -45.16 -35.99 53.95
C GLN A 94 -45.41 -34.46 53.85
N GLU A 95 -45.34 -33.75 54.98
CA GLU A 95 -45.44 -32.28 55.06
C GLU A 95 -44.16 -31.58 54.57
N GLN A 96 -42.97 -32.13 54.86
CA GLN A 96 -41.67 -31.58 54.45
C GLN A 96 -41.35 -31.86 52.97
N VAL A 97 -41.81 -33.00 52.45
CA VAL A 97 -41.83 -33.33 51.02
C VAL A 97 -43.00 -32.60 50.32
N GLY A 98 -43.81 -31.83 51.08
CA GLY A 98 -44.66 -30.75 50.62
C GLY A 98 -45.35 -31.02 49.29
N GLY A 99 -46.56 -31.57 49.35
CA GLY A 99 -47.41 -31.89 48.19
C GLY A 99 -47.47 -30.79 47.12
N THR A 100 -46.47 -30.80 46.22
CA THR A 100 -46.43 -30.36 44.82
C THR A 100 -45.06 -30.78 44.24
N LEU A 101 -44.85 -32.09 44.04
CA LEU A 101 -44.24 -32.49 42.76
C LEU A 101 -45.30 -32.18 41.70
N ASP A 102 -45.45 -30.89 41.39
CA ASP A 102 -46.23 -30.45 40.25
C ASP A 102 -45.45 -30.96 39.03
N ALA A 103 -45.77 -32.18 38.60
CA ALA A 103 -45.09 -32.86 37.52
C ALA A 103 -45.05 -31.98 36.27
N GLU A 104 -46.03 -31.09 36.08
CA GLU A 104 -46.02 -30.10 35.01
C GLU A 104 -44.95 -29.02 35.21
N ARG A 105 -44.74 -28.53 36.44
CA ARG A 105 -43.61 -27.62 36.73
C ARG A 105 -42.26 -28.30 36.56
N GLU A 106 -42.11 -29.53 37.01
CA GLU A 106 -40.84 -30.26 36.89
C GLU A 106 -40.52 -30.57 35.42
N VAL A 107 -41.52 -30.96 34.62
CA VAL A 107 -41.41 -31.11 33.16
C VAL A 107 -41.04 -29.78 32.52
N LYS A 108 -41.70 -28.68 32.88
CA LYS A 108 -41.41 -27.34 32.34
C LYS A 108 -40.00 -26.86 32.69
N THR A 109 -39.53 -27.11 33.91
CA THR A 109 -38.16 -26.79 34.32
C THR A 109 -37.15 -27.66 33.56
N ARG A 110 -37.45 -28.94 33.36
CA ARG A 110 -36.61 -29.85 32.56
C ARG A 110 -36.55 -29.43 31.09
N GLU A 111 -37.67 -29.03 30.48
CA GLU A 111 -37.71 -28.50 29.11
C GLU A 111 -36.93 -27.19 28.97
N GLN A 112 -37.04 -26.29 29.94
CA GLN A 112 -36.26 -25.06 29.98
C GLN A 112 -34.76 -25.33 30.06
N LEU A 113 -34.33 -26.22 30.94
CA LEU A 113 -32.94 -26.64 31.06
C LEU A 113 -32.44 -27.33 29.78
N GLN A 114 -33.26 -28.15 29.13
CA GLN A 114 -32.93 -28.73 27.82
C GLN A 114 -32.77 -27.65 26.74
N ALA A 115 -33.63 -26.63 26.72
CA ALA A 115 -33.50 -25.51 25.78
C ALA A 115 -32.25 -24.64 26.06
N GLU A 116 -31.83 -24.52 27.32
CA GLU A 116 -30.58 -23.84 27.69
C GLU A 116 -29.34 -24.64 27.32
N ILE A 117 -29.38 -25.98 27.48
CA ILE A 117 -28.32 -26.88 27.05
C ILE A 117 -28.13 -26.78 25.54
N HIS A 118 -29.21 -26.89 24.75
CA HIS A 118 -29.11 -26.77 23.29
C HIS A 118 -28.59 -25.39 22.85
N ARG A 119 -29.02 -24.31 23.50
CA ARG A 119 -28.50 -22.95 23.22
C ARG A 119 -27.01 -22.84 23.53
N SER A 120 -26.57 -23.39 24.66
CA SER A 120 -25.18 -23.38 25.06
C SER A 120 -24.32 -24.22 24.11
N GLN A 121 -24.82 -25.37 23.65
CA GLN A 121 -24.16 -26.21 22.65
C GLN A 121 -24.01 -25.48 21.31
N ALA A 122 -25.06 -24.85 20.80
CA ALA A 122 -24.98 -24.05 19.58
C ALA A 122 -23.95 -22.90 19.72
N GLN A 123 -23.93 -22.23 20.87
CA GLN A 123 -22.97 -21.17 21.14
C GLN A 123 -21.52 -21.71 21.22
N ILE A 124 -21.32 -22.91 21.76
CA ILE A 124 -20.02 -23.58 21.78
C ILE A 124 -19.59 -23.91 20.34
N GLU A 125 -20.46 -24.50 19.53
CA GLU A 125 -20.15 -24.83 18.13
C GLU A 125 -19.80 -23.59 17.29
N ASP A 126 -20.52 -22.48 17.48
CA ASP A 126 -20.23 -21.22 16.79
C ASP A 126 -18.87 -20.64 17.22
N LEU A 127 -18.54 -20.72 18.51
CA LEU A 127 -17.24 -20.28 19.02
C LEU A 127 -16.09 -21.18 18.56
N GLU A 128 -16.31 -22.49 18.47
CA GLU A 128 -15.34 -23.45 17.95
C GLU A 128 -15.06 -23.21 16.46
N LYS A 129 -16.09 -22.91 15.66
CA LYS A 129 -15.93 -22.50 14.26
C LYS A 129 -15.16 -21.18 14.14
N ALA A 130 -15.53 -20.17 14.92
CA ALA A 130 -14.84 -18.88 14.91
C ALA A 130 -13.36 -19.01 15.31
N LEU A 131 -13.04 -19.89 16.27
CA LEU A 131 -11.67 -20.15 16.71
C LEU A 131 -10.86 -20.91 15.64
N ALA A 132 -11.48 -21.85 14.92
CA ALA A 132 -10.86 -22.55 13.80
C ALA A 132 -10.51 -21.59 12.64
N GLU A 133 -11.37 -20.60 12.37
CA GLU A 133 -11.14 -19.57 11.35
C GLU A 133 -10.07 -18.54 11.76
N GLN A 134 -9.96 -18.22 13.06
CA GLN A 134 -8.98 -17.26 13.59
C GLN A 134 -7.51 -17.72 13.43
N GLY A 135 -7.27 -19.02 13.17
CA GLY A 135 -5.95 -19.60 12.91
C GLY A 135 -5.50 -19.59 11.44
N GLN A 136 -6.33 -19.12 10.50
CA GLN A 136 -6.09 -19.17 9.06
C GLN A 136 -6.04 -17.80 8.38
N ASP A 137 -5.44 -16.78 9.01
CA ASP A 137 -5.19 -15.50 8.32
C ASP A 137 -4.02 -15.64 7.31
N MET A 138 -4.27 -16.39 6.24
CA MET A 138 -3.35 -16.64 5.12
C MET A 138 -2.82 -15.33 4.55
N LYS A 139 -3.64 -14.26 4.58
CA LYS A 139 -3.24 -12.93 4.13
C LYS A 139 -2.09 -12.38 4.95
N TRP A 140 -2.11 -12.52 6.28
CA TRP A 140 -1.01 -12.05 7.13
C TRP A 140 0.32 -12.79 6.86
N ILE A 141 0.25 -14.10 6.60
CA ILE A 141 1.44 -14.90 6.27
C ILE A 141 2.01 -14.48 4.91
N GLU A 142 1.14 -14.29 3.92
CA GLU A 142 1.52 -13.82 2.58
C GLU A 142 2.12 -12.42 2.62
N GLU A 143 1.51 -11.49 3.35
CA GLU A 143 2.00 -10.12 3.56
C GLU A 143 3.37 -10.12 4.26
N LYS A 144 3.52 -10.93 5.30
CA LYS A 144 4.80 -11.10 6.00
C LYS A 144 5.89 -11.63 5.04
N GLN A 145 5.59 -12.63 4.23
CA GLN A 145 6.54 -13.16 3.24
C GLN A 145 6.85 -12.15 2.13
N ALA A 146 5.87 -11.37 1.67
CA ALA A 146 6.08 -10.29 0.70
C ALA A 146 7.00 -9.19 1.28
N LEU A 147 6.80 -8.83 2.55
CA LEU A 147 7.67 -7.88 3.26
C LEU A 147 9.11 -8.40 3.41
N TYR A 148 9.30 -9.70 3.65
CA TYR A 148 10.64 -10.29 3.69
C TYR A 148 11.35 -10.21 2.33
N ARG A 149 10.66 -10.55 1.24
CA ARG A 149 11.19 -10.43 -0.13
C ARG A 149 11.57 -9.00 -0.46
N ARG A 150 10.67 -8.05 -0.19
CA ARG A 150 10.94 -6.62 -0.41
C ARG A 150 12.10 -6.09 0.43
N ASN A 151 12.24 -6.56 1.68
CA ASN A 151 13.41 -6.21 2.50
C ASN A 151 14.72 -6.76 1.93
N GLN A 152 14.72 -7.98 1.39
CA GLN A 152 15.92 -8.55 0.74
C GLN A 152 16.34 -7.71 -0.48
N GLU A 153 15.38 -7.36 -1.35
CA GLU A 153 15.63 -6.47 -2.50
C GLU A 153 16.20 -5.11 -2.07
N LEU A 154 15.67 -4.52 -1.00
CA LEU A 154 16.18 -3.26 -0.46
C LEU A 154 17.59 -3.40 0.10
N VAL A 155 17.92 -4.51 0.77
CA VAL A 155 19.27 -4.78 1.28
C VAL A 155 20.27 -4.94 0.13
N GLU A 156 19.90 -5.64 -0.94
CA GLU A 156 20.74 -5.77 -2.13
C GLU A 156 20.96 -4.43 -2.82
N LYS A 157 19.90 -3.62 -2.95
CA LYS A 157 19.98 -2.27 -3.52
C LYS A 157 20.86 -1.34 -2.69
N ILE A 158 20.80 -1.43 -1.35
CA ILE A 158 21.71 -0.68 -0.47
C ILE A 158 23.16 -1.09 -0.73
N LYS A 159 23.46 -2.39 -0.80
CA LYS A 159 24.83 -2.86 -1.09
C LYS A 159 25.35 -2.37 -2.44
N GLN A 160 24.48 -2.36 -3.46
CA GLN A 160 24.84 -1.82 -4.77
C GLN A 160 25.15 -0.32 -4.70
N MET A 161 24.29 0.45 -4.03
CA MET A 161 24.50 1.89 -3.83
C MET A 161 25.77 2.19 -3.02
N GLU A 162 26.09 1.39 -2.01
CA GLU A 162 27.32 1.52 -1.22
C GLU A 162 28.58 1.25 -2.08
N ALA A 163 28.52 0.27 -2.98
CA ALA A 163 29.61 0.00 -3.92
C ALA A 163 29.78 1.14 -4.94
N GLU A 164 28.68 1.68 -5.46
CA GLU A 164 28.68 2.84 -6.36
C GLU A 164 29.22 4.10 -5.65
N GLU A 165 28.83 4.33 -4.39
CA GLU A 165 29.35 5.42 -3.56
C GLU A 165 30.86 5.29 -3.34
N ALA A 166 31.35 4.08 -3.05
CA ALA A 166 32.77 3.82 -2.89
C ALA A 166 33.56 4.11 -4.18
N ARG A 167 33.02 3.70 -5.34
CA ARG A 167 33.61 4.01 -6.65
C ARG A 167 33.65 5.51 -6.90
N LEU A 168 32.53 6.21 -6.72
CA LEU A 168 32.46 7.65 -6.93
C LEU A 168 33.40 8.43 -6.00
N LYS A 169 33.59 7.97 -4.77
CA LYS A 169 34.58 8.57 -3.85
C LYS A 169 36.01 8.44 -4.38
N HIS A 170 36.35 7.31 -5.00
CA HIS A 170 37.65 7.13 -5.63
C HIS A 170 37.81 8.07 -6.83
N ASP A 171 36.83 8.12 -7.73
CA ASP A 171 36.84 9.00 -8.91
C ASP A 171 37.00 10.49 -8.51
N VAL A 172 36.32 10.92 -7.43
CA VAL A 172 36.45 12.27 -6.89
C VAL A 172 37.84 12.55 -6.34
N GLN A 173 38.48 11.56 -5.71
CA GLN A 173 39.85 11.73 -5.21
C GLN A 173 40.84 11.84 -6.37
N ASP A 174 40.71 10.98 -7.39
CA ASP A 174 41.56 11.02 -8.58
C ASP A 174 41.44 12.37 -9.31
N ALA A 175 40.22 12.91 -9.41
CA ALA A 175 39.99 14.23 -10.00
C ALA A 175 40.63 15.37 -9.18
N LYS A 176 40.65 15.26 -7.85
CA LYS A 176 41.34 16.23 -6.98
C LYS A 176 42.84 16.17 -7.18
N ASP A 177 43.42 14.98 -7.19
CA ASP A 177 44.85 14.78 -7.39
C ASP A 177 45.30 15.32 -8.77
N GLN A 178 44.47 15.13 -9.81
CA GLN A 178 44.67 15.74 -11.12
C GLN A 178 44.59 17.27 -11.08
N ASN A 179 43.63 17.83 -10.33
CA ASN A 179 43.48 19.26 -10.22
C ASN A 179 44.66 19.91 -9.50
N GLU A 180 45.16 19.30 -8.42
CA GLU A 180 46.40 19.73 -7.76
C GLU A 180 47.58 19.73 -8.73
N LEU A 181 47.72 18.68 -9.56
CA LEU A 181 48.77 18.62 -10.59
C LEU A 181 48.65 19.77 -11.62
N LEU A 182 47.43 20.10 -12.02
CA LEU A 182 47.17 21.22 -12.94
C LEU A 182 47.48 22.57 -12.29
N GLU A 183 47.17 22.77 -11.02
CA GLU A 183 47.55 23.97 -10.27
C GLU A 183 49.07 24.15 -10.24
N PHE A 184 49.83 23.08 -9.99
CA PHE A 184 51.30 23.14 -10.08
C PHE A 184 51.79 23.49 -11.49
N ARG A 185 51.13 22.95 -12.53
CA ARG A 185 51.49 23.24 -13.92
C ARG A 185 51.20 24.69 -14.28
N ILE A 186 50.10 25.27 -13.80
CA ILE A 186 49.76 26.68 -14.00
C ILE A 186 50.85 27.55 -13.37
N LEU A 187 51.22 27.30 -12.11
CA LEU A 187 52.28 28.06 -11.43
C LEU A 187 53.63 27.99 -12.17
N GLU A 188 53.95 26.83 -12.75
CA GLU A 188 55.17 26.66 -13.57
C GLU A 188 55.10 27.49 -14.87
N LEU A 189 53.92 27.58 -15.49
CA LEU A 189 53.70 28.36 -16.71
C LEU A 189 53.73 29.86 -16.43
N GLU A 190 53.12 30.33 -15.35
CA GLU A 190 53.15 31.73 -14.91
C GLU A 190 54.59 32.19 -14.61
N GLU A 191 55.42 31.37 -13.97
CA GLU A 191 56.83 31.69 -13.71
C GLU A 191 57.65 31.74 -15.03
N ARG A 192 57.29 30.93 -16.04
CA ARG A 192 57.91 30.99 -17.38
C ARG A 192 57.50 32.23 -18.16
N GLU A 193 56.24 32.63 -18.08
CA GLU A 193 55.72 33.86 -18.69
C GLU A 193 56.43 35.08 -18.12
N ARG A 194 56.54 35.16 -16.78
CA ARG A 194 57.25 36.24 -16.08
C ARG A 194 58.73 36.37 -16.49
N ARG A 195 59.35 35.27 -16.93
CA ARG A 195 60.74 35.22 -17.41
C ARG A 195 60.89 35.45 -18.91
N SER A 196 59.79 35.49 -19.67
CA SER A 196 59.81 35.72 -21.12
C SER A 196 59.72 37.21 -21.45
N PRO A 197 60.31 37.69 -22.56
CA PRO A 197 60.13 39.07 -23.00
C PRO A 197 58.67 39.26 -23.41
N ALA A 198 57.96 40.19 -22.76
CA ALA A 198 56.54 40.45 -23.00
C ALA A 198 56.25 40.70 -24.49
N ILE A 199 55.34 39.91 -25.07
CA ILE A 199 54.68 40.27 -26.31
C ILE A 199 53.63 41.32 -25.94
N ASN A 200 53.70 42.51 -26.52
CA ASN A 200 52.81 43.61 -26.16
C ASN A 200 51.46 43.43 -26.87
N PHE A 201 50.51 42.73 -26.25
CA PHE A 201 49.11 42.79 -26.71
C PHE A 201 48.42 44.05 -26.20
N HIS A 202 47.81 44.80 -27.11
CA HIS A 202 47.03 45.99 -26.78
C HIS A 202 45.56 45.60 -26.69
N HIS A 203 45.00 45.57 -25.47
CA HIS A 203 43.59 45.25 -25.25
C HIS A 203 42.66 46.36 -25.76
N GLY A 204 41.85 46.06 -26.78
CA GLY A 204 40.72 46.89 -27.21
C GLY A 204 39.49 46.70 -26.30
N PRO A 205 38.59 47.69 -26.20
CA PRO A 205 37.38 47.59 -25.39
C PRO A 205 36.41 46.51 -25.91
N PHE A 206 35.90 45.66 -25.02
CA PHE A 206 34.97 44.58 -25.36
C PHE A 206 33.56 45.09 -25.63
N THR A 207 33.01 44.76 -26.79
CA THR A 207 31.62 45.07 -27.18
C THR A 207 30.67 43.93 -26.77
N GLU A 208 29.50 44.27 -26.24
CA GLU A 208 28.49 43.30 -25.79
C GLU A 208 28.05 42.36 -26.92
N GLY A 209 28.04 41.04 -26.66
CA GLY A 209 27.67 40.00 -27.62
C GLY A 209 28.79 39.46 -28.52
N LYS A 210 30.03 39.95 -28.40
CA LYS A 210 31.21 39.40 -29.10
C LYS A 210 32.23 38.87 -28.11
N SER A 211 32.81 37.70 -28.40
CA SER A 211 33.89 37.16 -27.57
C SER A 211 35.17 38.00 -27.74
N PRO A 212 36.04 38.09 -26.72
CA PRO A 212 37.36 38.71 -26.84
C PRO A 212 38.15 38.21 -28.06
N LEU A 213 38.17 36.90 -28.28
CA LEU A 213 38.83 36.28 -29.42
C LEU A 213 38.27 36.78 -30.76
N GLN A 214 36.94 36.92 -30.85
CA GLN A 214 36.26 37.43 -32.04
C GLN A 214 36.63 38.88 -32.34
N VAL A 215 36.83 39.72 -31.31
CA VAL A 215 37.30 41.11 -31.50
C VAL A 215 38.73 41.15 -32.05
N TYR A 216 39.63 40.28 -31.57
CA TYR A 216 40.99 40.19 -32.12
C TYR A 216 41.02 39.62 -33.53
N CYS A 217 40.27 38.56 -33.79
CA CYS A 217 40.15 37.98 -35.12
C CYS A 217 39.61 39.02 -36.11
N GLU A 218 38.54 39.74 -35.76
CA GLU A 218 37.99 40.82 -36.59
C GLU A 218 38.98 41.97 -36.82
N ALA A 219 39.75 42.36 -35.79
CA ALA A 219 40.79 43.39 -35.91
C ALA A 219 41.93 42.99 -36.86
N GLU A 220 42.27 41.70 -36.90
CA GLU A 220 43.21 41.10 -37.85
C GLU A 220 42.57 40.75 -39.21
N GLY A 221 41.30 41.10 -39.44
CA GLY A 221 40.57 40.82 -40.68
C GLY A 221 40.15 39.35 -40.87
N VAL A 222 40.21 38.53 -39.81
CA VAL A 222 39.80 37.14 -39.78
C VAL A 222 38.32 37.05 -39.40
N THR A 223 37.46 36.82 -40.38
CA THR A 223 36.00 36.70 -40.18
C THR A 223 35.50 35.25 -40.16
N ASP A 224 36.20 34.35 -40.84
CA ASP A 224 35.88 32.92 -40.90
C ASP A 224 37.13 32.09 -40.60
N ILE A 225 37.01 31.17 -39.64
CA ILE A 225 38.07 30.25 -39.25
C ILE A 225 37.70 28.85 -39.71
N VAL A 226 38.30 28.41 -40.80
CA VAL A 226 38.14 27.03 -41.28
C VAL A 226 39.25 26.17 -40.69
N VAL A 227 38.92 25.35 -39.68
CA VAL A 227 39.89 24.50 -38.96
C VAL A 227 40.69 23.62 -39.92
N ALA A 228 40.05 23.05 -40.94
CA ALA A 228 40.71 22.23 -41.96
C ALA A 228 41.77 23.02 -42.76
N GLU A 229 41.53 24.29 -43.06
CA GLU A 229 42.50 25.14 -43.76
C GLU A 229 43.69 25.51 -42.87
N LEU A 230 43.44 25.77 -41.58
CA LEU A 230 44.49 26.04 -40.61
C LEU A 230 45.37 24.81 -40.35
N MET A 231 44.75 23.63 -40.22
CA MET A 231 45.46 22.35 -40.12
C MET A 231 46.39 22.15 -41.33
N LYS A 232 45.87 22.38 -42.55
CA LYS A 232 46.68 22.30 -43.78
C LYS A 232 47.85 23.28 -43.79
N LYS A 233 47.65 24.51 -43.31
CA LYS A 233 48.74 25.51 -43.20
C LYS A 233 49.79 25.09 -42.17
N LEU A 234 49.38 24.52 -41.04
CA LEU A 234 50.30 24.00 -40.03
C LEU A 234 51.07 22.77 -40.50
N ASP A 235 50.46 21.89 -41.28
CA ASP A 235 51.16 20.74 -41.87
C ASP A 235 52.27 21.23 -42.83
N ILE A 236 51.97 22.21 -43.70
CA ILE A 236 52.98 22.83 -44.59
C ILE A 236 54.11 23.50 -43.79
N LEU A 237 53.77 24.20 -42.69
CA LEU A 237 54.76 24.82 -41.83
C LEU A 237 55.62 23.77 -41.11
N GLY A 238 55.00 22.70 -40.60
CA GLY A 238 55.68 21.61 -39.89
C GLY A 238 56.67 20.82 -40.76
N ASP A 239 56.44 20.77 -42.08
CA ASP A 239 57.35 20.16 -43.04
C ASP A 239 58.61 21.02 -43.34
N ASN A 240 58.68 22.26 -42.83
CA ASN A 240 59.81 23.15 -43.05
C ASN A 240 61.01 22.80 -42.14
N ALA A 241 62.10 22.32 -42.74
CA ALA A 241 63.30 21.88 -42.03
C ALA A 241 64.10 23.00 -41.32
N ASN A 242 63.74 24.28 -41.52
CA ASN A 242 64.42 25.43 -40.92
C ASN A 242 63.84 25.89 -39.58
N LEU A 243 62.85 25.19 -39.03
CA LEU A 243 62.24 25.54 -37.75
C LEU A 243 63.16 25.20 -36.58
N THR A 244 63.25 26.12 -35.62
CA THR A 244 63.85 25.86 -34.31
C THR A 244 63.02 24.85 -33.51
N ASN A 245 63.62 24.20 -32.51
CA ASN A 245 62.91 23.24 -31.66
C ASN A 245 61.69 23.86 -30.94
N GLU A 246 61.77 25.15 -30.58
CA GLU A 246 60.67 25.88 -29.95
C GLU A 246 59.51 26.09 -30.94
N GLU A 247 59.79 26.49 -32.17
CA GLU A 247 58.77 26.66 -33.22
C GLU A 247 58.11 25.32 -33.60
N GLN A 248 58.89 24.22 -33.64
CA GLN A 248 58.34 22.88 -33.87
C GLN A 248 57.36 22.47 -32.77
N VAL A 249 57.68 22.74 -31.50
CA VAL A 249 56.80 22.46 -30.36
C VAL A 249 55.52 23.28 -30.47
N VAL A 250 55.60 24.56 -30.83
CA VAL A 250 54.43 25.43 -31.03
C VAL A 250 53.52 24.91 -32.15
N ILE A 251 54.09 24.48 -33.29
CA ILE A 251 53.31 23.90 -34.40
C ILE A 251 52.59 22.62 -33.98
N ILE A 252 53.27 21.73 -33.25
CA ILE A 252 52.67 20.48 -32.73
C ILE A 252 51.52 20.78 -31.76
N GLN A 253 51.72 21.76 -30.87
CA GLN A 253 50.70 22.18 -29.91
C GLN A 253 49.48 22.79 -30.62
N ALA A 254 49.69 23.72 -31.55
CA ALA A 254 48.63 24.34 -32.34
C ALA A 254 47.81 23.29 -33.10
N ARG A 255 48.48 22.30 -33.69
CA ARG A 255 47.85 21.17 -34.40
C ARG A 255 47.02 20.29 -33.46
N THR A 256 47.49 20.06 -32.25
CA THR A 256 46.75 19.32 -31.22
C THR A 256 45.48 20.06 -30.79
N VAL A 257 45.58 21.38 -30.56
CA VAL A 257 44.44 22.22 -30.19
C VAL A 257 43.39 22.24 -31.30
N LEU A 258 43.80 22.42 -32.55
CA LEU A 258 42.87 22.40 -33.69
C LEU A 258 42.21 21.04 -33.90
N THR A 259 42.94 19.93 -33.68
CA THR A 259 42.36 18.58 -33.73
C THR A 259 41.29 18.38 -32.66
N LEU A 260 41.50 18.91 -31.45
CA LEU A 260 40.49 18.89 -30.41
C LEU A 260 39.31 19.77 -30.79
N ALA A 261 39.54 21.00 -31.25
CA ALA A 261 38.48 21.91 -31.69
C ALA A 261 37.60 21.30 -32.80
N GLU A 262 38.19 20.59 -33.77
CA GLU A 262 37.46 19.90 -34.83
C GLU A 262 36.53 18.81 -34.27
N LYS A 263 37.02 17.99 -33.33
CA LYS A 263 36.18 16.98 -32.66
C LYS A 263 35.02 17.60 -31.88
N TRP A 264 35.27 18.74 -31.21
CA TRP A 264 34.24 19.46 -30.47
C TRP A 264 33.19 20.06 -31.41
N LEU A 265 33.60 20.67 -32.53
CA LEU A 265 32.69 21.18 -33.56
C LEU A 265 31.82 20.06 -34.14
N GLN A 266 32.41 18.92 -34.49
CA GLN A 266 31.67 17.75 -34.97
C GLN A 266 30.63 17.25 -33.94
N GLN A 267 30.98 17.23 -32.66
CA GLN A 267 30.02 16.88 -31.60
C GLN A 267 28.87 17.88 -31.54
N ILE A 268 29.16 19.18 -31.64
CA ILE A 268 28.14 20.24 -31.65
C ILE A 268 27.19 20.04 -32.84
N GLU A 269 27.71 19.84 -34.06
CA GLU A 269 26.90 19.61 -35.26
C GLU A 269 25.97 18.38 -35.14
N VAL A 270 26.48 17.28 -34.56
CA VAL A 270 25.67 16.08 -34.29
C VAL A 270 24.57 16.38 -33.27
N THR A 271 24.89 17.10 -32.20
CA THR A 271 23.89 17.46 -31.18
C THR A 271 22.85 18.44 -31.71
N GLU A 272 23.25 19.40 -32.55
CA GLU A 272 22.36 20.35 -33.20
C GLU A 272 21.39 19.61 -34.12
N SER A 273 21.88 18.70 -34.96
CA SER A 273 21.05 17.89 -35.84
C SER A 273 20.03 17.04 -35.06
N ALA A 274 20.46 16.44 -33.94
CA ALA A 274 19.56 15.67 -33.08
C ALA A 274 18.48 16.55 -32.40
N LEU A 275 18.84 17.76 -32.00
CA LEU A 275 17.89 18.73 -31.43
C LEU A 275 16.90 19.22 -32.49
N GLN A 276 17.36 19.53 -33.70
CA GLN A 276 16.50 19.93 -34.82
C GLN A 276 15.49 18.82 -35.16
N GLN A 277 15.93 17.55 -35.20
CA GLN A 277 15.02 16.42 -35.41
C GLN A 277 13.97 16.33 -34.28
N LYS A 278 14.39 16.49 -33.03
CA LYS A 278 13.48 16.45 -31.88
C LYS A 278 12.47 17.60 -31.88
N MET A 279 12.87 18.79 -32.34
CA MET A 279 11.95 19.91 -32.53
C MET A 279 10.87 19.58 -33.56
N LEU A 280 11.26 18.99 -34.69
CA LEU A 280 10.33 18.56 -35.73
C LEU A 280 9.34 17.51 -35.20
N ASP A 281 9.83 16.53 -34.43
CA ASP A 281 8.98 15.49 -33.83
C ASP A 281 7.95 16.10 -32.88
N LEU A 282 8.35 17.08 -32.05
CA LEU A 282 7.45 17.80 -31.14
C LEU A 282 6.41 18.65 -31.89
N GLU A 283 6.78 19.27 -33.01
CA GLU A 283 5.83 19.99 -33.87
C GLU A 283 4.78 19.05 -34.45
N ASN A 284 5.19 17.86 -34.89
CA ASN A 284 4.27 16.82 -35.39
C ASN A 284 3.33 16.30 -34.29
N GLU A 285 3.85 16.01 -33.10
CA GLU A 285 3.03 15.60 -31.95
C GLU A 285 2.02 16.69 -31.56
N LYS A 286 2.45 17.95 -31.54
CA LYS A 286 1.57 19.10 -31.28
C LYS A 286 0.43 19.18 -32.29
N GLU A 287 0.70 18.97 -33.57
CA GLU A 287 -0.33 18.97 -34.60
C GLU A 287 -1.36 17.85 -34.37
N LEU A 288 -0.89 16.65 -34.01
CA LEU A 288 -1.76 15.51 -33.69
C LEU A 288 -2.65 15.79 -32.47
N PHE A 289 -2.08 16.34 -31.39
CA PHE A 289 -2.87 16.75 -30.22
C PHE A 289 -3.90 17.82 -30.56
N SER A 290 -3.54 18.76 -31.43
CA SER A 290 -4.46 19.81 -31.87
C SER A 290 -5.64 19.23 -32.66
N LYS A 291 -5.40 18.23 -33.52
CA LYS A 291 -6.46 17.49 -34.23
C LYS A 291 -7.35 16.71 -33.26
N GLN A 292 -6.77 15.98 -32.31
CA GLN A 292 -7.50 15.24 -31.28
C GLN A 292 -8.39 16.15 -30.43
N LYS A 293 -7.86 17.33 -30.05
CA LYS A 293 -8.64 18.35 -29.35
C LYS A 293 -9.84 18.80 -30.17
N GLY A 294 -9.67 19.09 -31.45
CA GLY A 294 -10.77 19.45 -32.35
C GLY A 294 -11.88 18.41 -32.37
N TYR A 295 -11.56 17.12 -32.51
CA TYR A 295 -12.55 16.05 -32.46
C TYR A 295 -13.30 15.96 -31.13
N LEU A 296 -12.62 16.22 -30.01
CA LEU A 296 -13.27 16.24 -28.69
C LEU A 296 -14.20 17.44 -28.51
N ASP A 297 -13.82 18.60 -29.04
CA ASP A 297 -14.66 19.80 -29.03
C ASP A 297 -15.93 19.57 -29.88
N ASP A 298 -15.79 19.01 -31.09
CA ASP A 298 -16.92 18.66 -31.97
C ASP A 298 -17.88 17.65 -31.31
N GLU A 299 -17.34 16.59 -30.68
CA GLU A 299 -18.13 15.60 -29.97
C GLU A 299 -18.84 16.20 -28.74
N LEU A 300 -18.21 17.14 -28.04
CA LEU A 300 -18.81 17.83 -26.91
C LEU A 300 -19.98 18.71 -27.36
N ASP A 301 -19.84 19.42 -28.47
CA ASP A 301 -20.92 20.20 -29.08
C ASP A 301 -22.07 19.30 -29.53
N PHE A 302 -21.79 18.15 -30.14
CA PHE A 302 -22.81 17.17 -30.52
C PHE A 302 -23.58 16.64 -29.31
N ARG A 303 -22.88 16.28 -28.22
CA ARG A 303 -23.53 15.81 -26.99
C ARG A 303 -24.39 16.89 -26.34
N LYS A 304 -23.93 18.14 -26.35
CA LYS A 304 -24.70 19.27 -25.85
C LYS A 304 -25.99 19.47 -26.64
N GLN A 305 -25.92 19.45 -27.98
CA GLN A 305 -27.11 19.54 -28.84
C GLN A 305 -28.08 18.39 -28.60
N SER A 306 -27.58 17.16 -28.46
CA SER A 306 -28.39 15.97 -28.16
C SER A 306 -29.09 16.10 -26.81
N LEU A 307 -28.39 16.61 -25.80
CA LEU A 307 -28.96 16.88 -24.47
C LEU A 307 -30.05 17.95 -24.52
N ASP A 308 -29.80 19.06 -25.22
CA ASP A 308 -30.78 20.13 -25.40
C ASP A 308 -32.04 19.63 -26.12
N GLN A 309 -31.86 18.77 -27.13
CA GLN A 309 -32.98 18.13 -27.84
C GLN A 309 -33.78 17.17 -26.93
N ALA A 310 -33.09 16.37 -26.11
CA ALA A 310 -33.75 15.48 -25.15
C ALA A 310 -34.55 16.28 -24.10
N HIS A 311 -33.98 17.37 -23.57
CA HIS A 311 -34.69 18.27 -22.66
C HIS A 311 -35.93 18.88 -23.30
N LYS A 312 -35.85 19.30 -24.56
CA LYS A 312 -37.00 19.81 -25.30
C LYS A 312 -38.11 18.75 -25.43
N GLN A 313 -37.75 17.51 -25.77
CA GLN A 313 -38.72 16.41 -25.87
C GLN A 313 -39.36 16.08 -24.53
N ILE A 314 -38.62 16.14 -23.42
CA ILE A 314 -39.17 15.96 -22.08
C ILE A 314 -40.24 17.02 -21.80
N LEU A 315 -39.95 18.30 -22.06
CA LEU A 315 -40.91 19.38 -21.87
C LEU A 315 -42.16 19.23 -22.74
N GLU A 316 -42.00 18.80 -24.00
CA GLU A 316 -43.12 18.51 -24.90
C GLU A 316 -43.98 17.34 -24.38
N LEU A 317 -43.34 16.26 -23.91
CA LEU A 317 -44.05 15.11 -23.32
C LEU A 317 -44.75 15.47 -22.02
N GLU A 318 -44.14 16.29 -21.17
CA GLU A 318 -44.76 16.80 -19.95
C GLU A 318 -46.01 17.64 -20.25
N ALA A 319 -45.94 18.51 -21.27
CA ALA A 319 -47.09 19.28 -21.73
C ALA A 319 -48.21 18.38 -22.27
N MET A 320 -47.87 17.40 -23.12
CA MET A 320 -48.85 16.46 -23.66
C MET A 320 -49.50 15.60 -22.56
N LEU A 321 -48.73 15.17 -21.57
CA LEU A 321 -49.24 14.44 -20.39
C LEU A 321 -50.23 15.30 -19.60
N TYR A 322 -49.89 16.57 -19.38
CA TYR A 322 -50.76 17.51 -18.69
C TYR A 322 -52.09 17.70 -19.44
N ASP A 323 -52.05 17.92 -20.75
CA ASP A 323 -53.24 18.05 -21.59
C ASP A 323 -54.10 16.77 -21.61
N ALA A 324 -53.46 15.59 -21.70
CA ALA A 324 -54.15 14.31 -21.69
C ALA A 324 -54.85 14.02 -20.35
N LEU A 325 -54.23 14.40 -19.24
CA LEU A 325 -54.84 14.32 -17.90
C LEU A 325 -56.04 15.27 -17.76
N GLN A 326 -56.03 16.40 -18.48
CA GLN A 326 -57.09 17.40 -18.42
C GLN A 326 -58.30 17.08 -19.32
N GLN A 327 -58.15 16.18 -20.30
CA GLN A 327 -59.26 15.73 -21.15
C GLN A 327 -60.24 14.81 -20.41
N GLU A 328 -61.53 14.89 -20.78
CA GLU A 328 -62.65 14.12 -20.20
C GLU A 328 -62.45 12.59 -20.23
N ALA A 329 -61.61 12.08 -21.15
CA ALA A 329 -61.24 10.67 -21.20
C ALA A 329 -60.30 10.25 -20.05
N GLY A 330 -59.39 11.14 -19.62
CA GLY A 330 -58.54 10.92 -18.43
C GLY A 330 -59.37 10.93 -17.14
N ALA A 331 -60.39 11.80 -17.07
CA ALA A 331 -61.37 11.79 -15.99
C ALA A 331 -62.23 10.51 -15.98
N LYS A 332 -62.70 10.04 -17.15
CA LYS A 332 -63.47 8.78 -17.29
C LYS A 332 -62.64 7.53 -16.97
N ILE A 333 -61.36 7.48 -17.32
CA ILE A 333 -60.46 6.38 -16.94
C ILE A 333 -60.21 6.37 -15.42
N SER A 334 -60.11 7.56 -14.81
CA SER A 334 -60.09 7.70 -13.35
C SER A 334 -61.41 7.25 -12.71
N GLU A 335 -62.56 7.42 -13.37
CA GLU A 335 -63.85 6.89 -12.87
C GLU A 335 -64.03 5.37 -13.09
N LEU A 336 -63.37 4.78 -14.08
CA LEU A 336 -63.47 3.34 -14.40
C LEU A 336 -62.58 2.44 -13.54
N LEU A 337 -61.47 2.96 -13.02
CA LEU A 337 -60.58 2.22 -12.12
C LEU A 337 -61.15 2.22 -10.71
N SER A 338 -61.18 1.06 -10.06
CA SER A 338 -61.47 0.98 -8.63
C SER A 338 -60.38 1.68 -7.81
N GLU A 339 -60.73 2.17 -6.61
CA GLU A 339 -59.76 2.82 -5.72
C GLU A 339 -58.54 1.92 -5.40
N GLU A 340 -58.74 0.60 -5.39
CA GLU A 340 -57.66 -0.36 -5.17
C GLU A 340 -56.69 -0.44 -6.37
N GLU A 341 -57.20 -0.38 -7.60
CA GLU A 341 -56.37 -0.34 -8.82
C GLU A 341 -55.62 0.98 -8.96
N LYS A 342 -56.22 2.10 -8.55
CA LYS A 342 -55.56 3.41 -8.51
C LYS A 342 -54.40 3.42 -7.52
N GLU A 343 -54.59 2.90 -6.32
CA GLU A 343 -53.54 2.89 -5.29
C GLU A 343 -52.40 1.91 -5.67
N LYS A 344 -52.72 0.77 -6.30
CA LYS A 344 -51.72 -0.15 -6.89
C LYS A 344 -50.93 0.52 -8.02
N LEU A 345 -51.59 1.23 -8.92
CA LEU A 345 -50.91 1.96 -10.00
C LEU A 345 -50.02 3.09 -9.45
N LYS A 346 -50.52 3.86 -8.48
CA LYS A 346 -49.77 4.95 -7.83
C LYS A 346 -48.52 4.43 -7.10
N SER A 347 -48.66 3.34 -6.35
CA SER A 347 -47.52 2.71 -5.67
C SER A 347 -46.50 2.14 -6.66
N ALA A 348 -46.94 1.52 -7.76
CA ALA A 348 -46.07 1.04 -8.83
C ALA A 348 -45.31 2.19 -9.53
N VAL A 349 -45.99 3.30 -9.83
CA VAL A 349 -45.36 4.50 -10.42
C VAL A 349 -44.34 5.11 -9.47
N GLU A 350 -44.66 5.26 -8.18
CA GLU A 350 -43.73 5.80 -7.19
C GLU A 350 -42.54 4.86 -6.94
N GLN A 351 -42.73 3.55 -7.05
CA GLN A 351 -41.65 2.57 -7.00
C GLN A 351 -40.75 2.67 -8.24
N TRP A 352 -41.34 2.77 -9.43
CA TRP A 352 -40.60 2.96 -10.68
C TRP A 352 -39.80 4.27 -10.68
N LYS A 353 -40.40 5.39 -10.26
CA LYS A 353 -39.68 6.67 -10.11
C LYS A 353 -38.49 6.55 -9.17
N ARG A 354 -38.66 5.90 -8.01
CA ARG A 354 -37.56 5.67 -7.06
C ARG A 354 -36.45 4.85 -7.68
N GLN A 355 -36.80 3.81 -8.42
CA GLN A 355 -35.83 2.95 -9.11
C GLN A 355 -35.06 3.72 -10.19
N VAL A 356 -35.76 4.42 -11.09
CA VAL A 356 -35.15 5.23 -12.16
C VAL A 356 -34.24 6.31 -11.59
N MET A 357 -34.64 7.01 -10.53
CA MET A 357 -33.80 8.02 -9.88
C MET A 357 -32.57 7.42 -9.20
N SER A 358 -32.67 6.19 -8.68
CA SER A 358 -31.52 5.46 -8.13
C SER A 358 -30.54 5.07 -9.24
N GLU A 359 -31.04 4.50 -10.34
CA GLU A 359 -30.23 4.08 -11.49
C GLU A 359 -29.54 5.26 -12.17
N LEU A 360 -30.21 6.41 -12.32
CA LEU A 360 -29.61 7.64 -12.84
C LEU A 360 -28.46 8.13 -11.97
N ARG A 361 -28.65 8.20 -10.65
CA ARG A 361 -27.59 8.63 -9.72
C ARG A 361 -26.40 7.67 -9.74
N GLU A 362 -26.66 6.37 -9.85
CA GLU A 362 -25.59 5.37 -9.95
C GLU A 362 -24.80 5.52 -11.25
N ARG A 363 -25.48 5.75 -12.38
CA ARG A 363 -24.87 6.05 -13.67
C ARG A 363 -24.03 7.34 -13.63
N ASP A 364 -24.55 8.42 -13.05
CA ASP A 364 -23.82 9.69 -12.89
C ASP A 364 -22.59 9.50 -11.99
N ALA A 365 -22.72 8.78 -10.88
CA ALA A 365 -21.61 8.46 -10.00
C ALA A 365 -20.55 7.56 -10.66
N GLN A 366 -20.96 6.66 -11.55
CA GLN A 366 -20.06 5.84 -12.35
C GLN A 366 -19.29 6.70 -13.37
N ILE A 367 -19.98 7.55 -14.14
CA ILE A 367 -19.35 8.47 -15.09
C ILE A 367 -18.35 9.39 -14.38
N LEU A 368 -18.73 9.92 -13.22
CA LEU A 368 -17.86 10.79 -12.45
C LEU A 368 -16.60 10.07 -11.97
N ARG A 369 -16.71 8.81 -11.53
CA ARG A 369 -15.55 7.98 -11.15
C ARG A 369 -14.61 7.74 -12.33
N GLU A 370 -15.14 7.32 -13.48
CA GLU A 370 -14.35 7.08 -14.69
C GLU A 370 -13.63 8.36 -15.16
N ARG A 371 -14.31 9.52 -15.13
CA ARG A 371 -13.70 10.81 -15.45
C ARG A 371 -12.62 11.21 -14.46
N MET A 372 -12.84 10.97 -13.16
CA MET A 372 -11.87 11.25 -12.12
C MET A 372 -10.59 10.41 -12.31
N GLU A 373 -10.73 9.13 -12.64
CA GLU A 373 -9.60 8.22 -12.92
C GLU A 373 -8.77 8.69 -14.13
N LEU A 374 -9.43 9.10 -15.22
CA LEU A 374 -8.75 9.68 -16.38
C LEU A 374 -7.99 10.96 -16.04
N ILE A 375 -8.61 11.84 -15.24
CA ILE A 375 -7.97 13.09 -14.79
C ILE A 375 -6.77 12.78 -13.89
N GLN A 376 -6.88 11.83 -12.97
CA GLN A 376 -5.76 11.42 -12.11
C GLN A 376 -4.60 10.88 -12.93
N HIS A 377 -4.86 10.03 -13.93
CA HIS A 377 -3.84 9.55 -14.84
C HIS A 377 -3.16 10.67 -15.63
N ALA A 378 -3.95 11.62 -16.17
CA ALA A 378 -3.41 12.78 -16.88
C ALA A 378 -2.56 13.67 -15.97
N GLN A 379 -3.00 13.93 -14.73
CA GLN A 379 -2.26 14.71 -13.73
C GLN A 379 -0.94 14.04 -13.35
N GLN A 380 -0.94 12.71 -13.17
CA GLN A 380 0.27 11.95 -12.90
C GLN A 380 1.25 12.08 -14.07
N ARG A 381 0.76 12.00 -15.32
CA ARG A 381 1.59 12.18 -16.51
C ARG A 381 2.17 13.58 -16.64
N ILE A 382 1.39 14.62 -16.34
CA ILE A 382 1.87 16.01 -16.31
C ILE A 382 3.02 16.15 -15.31
N LYS A 383 2.85 15.61 -14.10
CA LYS A 383 3.89 15.66 -13.07
C LYS A 383 5.19 14.97 -13.51
N GLU A 384 5.11 13.81 -14.15
CA GLU A 384 6.28 13.12 -14.71
C GLU A 384 6.98 13.97 -15.78
N LEU A 385 6.22 14.65 -16.63
CA LEU A 385 6.78 15.54 -17.66
C LEU A 385 7.42 16.78 -17.05
N GLU A 386 6.81 17.38 -16.02
CA GLU A 386 7.39 18.49 -15.27
C GLU A 386 8.71 18.10 -14.61
N GLU A 387 8.79 16.92 -13.98
CA GLU A 387 10.04 16.39 -13.40
C GLU A 387 11.14 16.19 -14.46
N ARG A 388 10.77 15.70 -15.66
CA ARG A 388 11.70 15.56 -16.80
C ARG A 388 12.19 16.91 -17.30
N ILE A 389 11.32 17.90 -17.44
CA ILE A 389 11.68 19.27 -17.84
C ILE A 389 12.65 19.88 -16.83
N GLU A 390 12.39 19.70 -15.54
CA GLU A 390 13.27 20.21 -14.49
C GLU A 390 14.64 19.51 -14.49
N GLY A 391 14.67 18.21 -14.84
CA GLY A 391 15.92 17.50 -15.10
C GLY A 391 16.70 18.07 -16.28
N GLN A 392 16.02 18.35 -17.40
CA GLN A 392 16.64 18.95 -18.58
C GLN A 392 17.16 20.37 -18.30
N LYS A 393 16.42 21.20 -17.56
CA LYS A 393 16.89 22.53 -17.15
C LYS A 393 18.18 22.47 -16.33
N ARG A 394 18.30 21.51 -15.42
CA ARG A 394 19.54 21.28 -14.66
C ARG A 394 20.69 20.87 -15.56
N GLN A 395 20.45 19.98 -16.53
CA GLN A 395 21.46 19.60 -17.52
C GLN A 395 21.92 20.78 -18.38
N ILE A 396 20.99 21.64 -18.83
CA ILE A 396 21.32 22.85 -19.59
C ILE A 396 22.20 23.77 -18.74
N LYS A 397 21.83 24.00 -17.48
CA LYS A 397 22.62 24.83 -16.56
C LYS A 397 24.03 24.27 -16.33
N GLU A 398 24.16 22.96 -16.17
CA GLU A 398 25.47 22.31 -16.09
C GLU A 398 26.31 22.50 -17.36
N LEU A 399 25.68 22.41 -18.54
CA LEU A 399 26.35 22.65 -19.81
C LEU A 399 26.77 24.11 -19.96
N GLU A 400 25.92 25.06 -19.55
CA GLU A 400 26.23 26.49 -19.50
C GLU A 400 27.40 26.78 -18.57
N GLU A 401 27.43 26.18 -17.36
CA GLU A 401 28.52 26.31 -16.41
C GLU A 401 29.83 25.72 -16.97
N LYS A 402 29.77 24.55 -17.61
CA LYS A 402 30.93 23.95 -18.31
C LYS A 402 31.42 24.83 -19.46
N PHE A 403 30.49 25.42 -20.22
CA PHE A 403 30.83 26.34 -21.30
C PHE A 403 31.49 27.61 -20.77
N LEU A 404 30.96 28.21 -19.69
CA LEU A 404 31.55 29.36 -19.02
C LEU A 404 32.95 29.04 -18.48
N PHE A 405 33.13 27.86 -17.89
CA PHE A 405 34.44 27.40 -17.42
C PHE A 405 35.44 27.29 -18.57
N LEU A 406 35.05 26.64 -19.67
CA LEU A 406 35.88 26.54 -20.87
C LEU A 406 36.19 27.92 -21.45
N PHE A 407 35.18 28.79 -21.55
CA PHE A 407 35.35 30.15 -22.04
C PHE A 407 36.34 30.95 -21.18
N LEU A 408 36.23 30.88 -19.86
CA LEU A 408 37.17 31.50 -18.94
C LEU A 408 38.56 30.89 -19.07
N PHE A 409 38.68 29.57 -19.16
CA PHE A 409 39.95 28.86 -19.34
C PHE A 409 40.65 29.30 -20.63
N PHE A 410 39.95 29.33 -21.77
CA PHE A 410 40.50 29.78 -23.04
C PHE A 410 40.78 31.28 -23.06
N SER A 411 39.96 32.10 -22.41
CA SER A 411 40.22 33.53 -22.27
C SER A 411 41.48 33.80 -21.44
N LEU A 412 41.67 33.05 -20.35
CA LEU A 412 42.87 33.14 -19.52
C LEU A 412 44.10 32.66 -20.29
N ALA A 413 44.00 31.52 -20.98
CA ALA A 413 45.07 31.01 -21.85
C ALA A 413 45.43 32.01 -22.94
N PHE A 414 44.45 32.71 -23.52
CA PHE A 414 44.68 33.74 -24.54
C PHE A 414 45.39 34.97 -23.95
N ILE A 415 45.03 35.41 -22.74
CA ILE A 415 45.70 36.51 -22.03
C ILE A 415 47.13 36.12 -21.65
N LEU A 416 47.36 34.89 -21.17
CA LEU A 416 48.69 34.40 -20.78
C LEU A 416 49.62 34.12 -21.98
N TRP A 417 49.03 33.87 -23.16
CA TRP A 417 49.78 33.71 -24.42
C TRP A 417 50.01 35.06 -25.13
N SER A 418 49.23 36.07 -24.74
CA SER A 418 49.32 37.43 -25.25
C SER A 418 50.35 38.24 -24.48
#